data_AF-A0A520ZYQ5-F1
#
_entry.id   AF-A0A520ZYQ5-F1
#
_cell.length_a   1.000
_cell.length_b   1.000
_cell.length_c   1.000
_cell.angle_alpha   90.00
_cell.angle_beta   90.00
_cell.angle_gamma   90.00
#
_symmetry.space_group_name_H-M   'P 1'
#
loop_
_entity.id
_entity.type
_entity.pdbx_description
1 polymer ?
#
loop_
_entity_poly.entity_id
_entity_poly.type
_entity_poly.pdbx_seq_one_letter_code
_entity_poly.pdbx_strand_id
1 'polypeptide(L)'
;MVERLRDSAVDLLPIVLVIAFFQAFVIKQPLPAIADILFGCLLVVSGLSLFIQGLETGLFPIGETLAEALARKGSIFWLLIFSFGLGFTTTIAEPSLIAVADKSAAIAAASNLIDPAQESLESYSRGLRISVAVSVGLSVVVGVFRILKGIP
;
A
#
# COMPACT_ATOMS: atom_id res chain seq x y z
N MET A 1 4.16 23.88 5.06
CA MET A 1 4.67 23.21 6.27
C MET A 1 3.56 22.95 7.29
N VAL A 2 2.95 23.99 7.89
CA VAL A 2 1.90 23.84 8.93
C VAL A 2 0.69 23.05 8.43
N GLU A 3 0.26 23.29 7.19
CA GLU A 3 -0.86 22.56 6.59
C GLU A 3 -0.55 21.07 6.37
N ARG A 4 0.67 20.74 5.91
CA ARG A 4 1.12 19.34 5.75
C ARG A 4 1.23 18.59 7.07
N LEU A 5 1.72 19.26 8.13
CA LEU A 5 1.73 18.72 9.48
C LEU A 5 0.31 18.44 10.00
N ARG A 6 -0.65 19.33 9.70
CA ARG A 6 -2.06 19.12 10.05
C ARG A 6 -2.62 17.90 9.33
N ASP A 7 -2.39 17.80 8.02
CA ASP A 7 -2.93 16.71 7.21
C ASP A 7 -2.34 15.36 7.65
N SER A 8 -1.02 15.28 7.86
CA SER A 8 -0.37 14.08 8.41
C SER A 8 -0.87 13.70 9.81
N ALA A 9 -1.20 14.67 10.66
CA ALA A 9 -1.78 14.40 11.98
C ALA A 9 -3.22 13.86 11.88
N VAL A 10 -4.01 14.36 10.91
CA VAL A 10 -5.36 13.86 10.62
C VAL A 10 -5.29 12.43 10.06
N ASP A 11 -4.31 12.11 9.21
CA ASP A 11 -4.14 10.77 8.65
C ASP A 11 -3.78 9.71 9.71
N LEU A 12 -3.06 10.10 10.78
CA LEU A 12 -2.74 9.21 11.89
C LEU A 12 -3.85 9.07 12.92
N LEU A 13 -4.79 10.02 12.98
CA LEU A 13 -5.87 10.04 13.97
C LEU A 13 -6.67 8.73 13.99
N PRO A 14 -7.10 8.13 12.86
CA PRO A 14 -7.82 6.87 12.87
C PRO A 14 -7.03 5.73 13.51
N ILE A 15 -5.72 5.66 13.26
CA ILE A 15 -4.84 4.62 13.82
C ILE A 15 -4.78 4.78 15.34
N VAL A 16 -4.55 6.00 15.82
CA VAL A 16 -4.52 6.32 17.26
C VAL A 16 -5.85 5.99 17.92
N LEU A 17 -6.97 6.34 17.28
CA LEU A 17 -8.32 6.06 17.79
C LEU A 17 -8.59 4.56 17.86
N VAL A 18 -8.24 3.80 16.82
CA VAL A 18 -8.40 2.33 16.82
C VAL A 18 -7.56 1.70 17.92
N ILE A 19 -6.29 2.08 18.07
CA ILE A 19 -5.42 1.55 19.13
C ILE A 19 -5.98 1.90 20.52
N ALA A 20 -6.38 3.15 20.74
CA ALA A 20 -6.94 3.59 22.02
C ALA A 20 -8.24 2.84 22.36
N PHE A 21 -9.12 2.65 21.37
CA PHE A 21 -10.35 1.88 21.53
C PHE A 21 -10.07 0.42 21.91
N PHE A 22 -9.19 -0.27 21.17
CA PHE A 22 -8.86 -1.67 21.46
C PHE A 22 -8.17 -1.82 22.82
N GLN A 23 -7.26 -0.91 23.19
CA GLN A 23 -6.57 -0.97 24.49
C GLN A 23 -7.54 -0.74 25.65
N ALA A 24 -8.40 0.28 25.55
CA ALA A 24 -9.32 0.63 26.63
C ALA A 24 -10.50 -0.35 26.77
N PHE A 25 -11.14 -0.74 25.66
CA PHE A 25 -12.40 -1.49 25.69
C PHE A 25 -12.24 -3.00 25.48
N VAL A 26 -11.28 -3.44 24.65
CA VAL A 26 -11.12 -4.86 24.29
C VAL A 26 -10.08 -5.54 25.17
N ILE A 27 -8.86 -5.02 25.18
CA ILE A 27 -7.69 -5.58 25.91
C ILE A 27 -7.74 -5.21 27.40
N LYS A 28 -8.38 -4.08 27.73
CA LYS A 28 -8.53 -3.56 29.10
C LYS A 28 -7.19 -3.34 29.82
N GLN A 29 -6.17 -2.91 29.08
CA GLN A 29 -4.87 -2.56 29.64
C GLN A 29 -4.63 -1.06 29.46
N PRO A 30 -4.09 -0.36 30.48
CA PRO A 30 -3.65 1.02 30.30
C PRO A 30 -2.50 1.02 29.28
N LEU A 31 -2.50 1.98 28.35
CA LEU A 31 -1.42 2.10 27.38
C LEU A 31 -0.07 2.21 28.11
N PRO A 32 0.83 1.22 27.99
CA PRO A 32 2.17 1.36 28.53
C PRO A 32 2.92 2.43 27.72
N ALA A 33 3.81 3.17 28.38
CA ALA A 33 4.74 4.08 27.70
C ALA A 33 4.08 5.17 26.82
N ILE A 34 3.03 5.82 27.32
CA ILE A 34 2.31 6.91 26.61
C ILE A 34 3.26 8.01 26.12
N ALA A 35 4.30 8.35 26.91
CA ALA A 35 5.30 9.35 26.53
C ALA A 35 6.10 8.93 25.28
N ASP A 36 6.50 7.66 25.20
CA ASP A 36 7.24 7.12 24.05
C ASP A 36 6.36 7.04 22.80
N ILE A 37 5.08 6.70 22.96
CA ILE A 37 4.08 6.68 21.87
C ILE A 37 3.86 8.10 21.33
N LEU A 38 3.69 9.09 22.20
CA LEU A 38 3.52 10.49 21.82
C LEU A 38 4.76 11.02 21.09
N PHE A 39 5.95 10.71 21.59
CA PHE A 39 7.20 11.11 20.95
C PHE A 39 7.37 10.43 19.59
N GLY A 40 7.08 9.13 19.49
CA GLY A 40 7.07 8.39 18.24
C GLY A 40 6.07 8.95 17.23
N CYS A 41 4.84 9.27 17.67
CA CYS A 41 3.84 9.91 16.81
C CYS A 41 4.34 11.25 16.27
N LEU A 42 4.96 12.08 17.12
CA LEU A 42 5.52 13.36 16.69
C LEU A 42 6.61 13.19 15.64
N LEU A 43 7.49 12.19 15.81
CA LEU A 43 8.51 11.84 14.82
C LEU A 43 7.88 11.32 13.51
N VAL A 44 6.84 10.49 13.57
CA VAL A 44 6.14 9.99 12.37
C VAL A 44 5.45 11.11 11.63
N VAL A 45 4.71 12.00 12.31
CA VAL A 45 4.06 13.16 11.68
C VAL A 45 5.09 14.05 11.00
N SER A 46 6.20 14.36 11.70
CA SER A 46 7.25 15.21 11.16
C SER A 46 7.96 14.55 9.97
N GLY A 47 8.30 13.27 10.10
CA GLY A 47 8.98 12.48 9.07
C GLY A 47 8.11 12.28 7.83
N LEU A 48 6.83 11.93 8.00
CA LEU A 48 5.88 11.80 6.90
C LEU A 48 5.66 13.14 6.20
N SER A 49 5.47 14.22 6.95
CA SER A 49 5.32 15.56 6.36
C SER A 49 6.54 15.98 5.54
N LEU A 50 7.76 15.74 6.04
CA LEU A 50 8.99 16.05 5.31
C LEU A 50 9.17 15.14 4.07
N PHE A 51 8.85 13.85 4.21
CA PHE A 51 8.94 12.88 3.13
C PHE A 51 7.99 13.22 1.98
N ILE A 52 6.72 13.48 2.28
CA ILE A 52 5.71 13.87 1.29
C ILE A 52 6.10 15.20 0.63
N GLN A 53 6.56 16.18 1.39
CA GLN A 53 7.03 17.45 0.81
C GLN A 53 8.22 17.26 -0.15
N GLY A 54 9.15 16.36 0.20
CA GLY A 54 10.26 15.98 -0.67
C GLY A 54 9.80 15.28 -1.96
N LEU A 55 8.82 14.39 -1.85
CA LEU A 55 8.21 13.72 -3.01
C LEU A 55 7.49 14.71 -3.93
N GLU A 56 6.67 15.61 -3.38
CA GLU A 56 5.93 16.62 -4.13
C GLU A 56 6.84 17.59 -4.88
N THR A 57 7.98 17.94 -4.30
CA THR A 57 8.92 18.89 -4.94
C THR A 57 9.83 18.20 -5.95
N GLY A 58 10.16 16.92 -5.73
CA GLY A 58 11.13 16.17 -6.53
C GLY A 58 10.53 15.13 -7.45
N LEU A 59 9.96 14.06 -6.88
CA LEU A 59 9.59 12.85 -7.61
C LEU A 59 8.26 12.99 -8.36
N PHE A 60 7.25 13.62 -7.75
CA PHE A 60 5.92 13.76 -8.35
C PHE A 60 5.93 14.59 -9.64
N PRO A 61 6.60 15.75 -9.74
CA PRO A 61 6.67 16.52 -10.98
C PRO A 61 7.29 15.72 -12.14
N ILE A 62 8.29 14.89 -11.82
CA ILE A 62 8.92 13.99 -12.80
C ILE A 62 7.93 12.90 -13.23
N GLY A 63 7.22 12.29 -12.28
CA GLY A 63 6.21 11.28 -12.57
C GLY A 63 5.05 11.81 -13.42
N GLU A 64 4.53 12.98 -13.08
CA GLU A 64 3.41 13.62 -13.79
C GLU A 64 3.80 14.01 -15.22
N THR A 65 4.96 14.62 -15.42
CA THR A 65 5.44 14.99 -16.76
C THR A 65 5.68 13.76 -17.65
N LEU A 66 6.22 12.66 -17.08
CA LEU A 66 6.37 11.39 -17.80
C LEU A 66 5.02 10.77 -18.16
N ALA A 67 4.06 10.77 -17.23
CA ALA A 67 2.71 10.26 -17.46
C ALA A 67 1.97 11.08 -18.52
N GLU A 68 2.07 12.40 -18.47
CA GLU A 68 1.47 13.30 -19.45
C GLU A 68 2.09 13.10 -20.85
N ALA A 69 3.41 12.99 -20.93
CA ALA A 69 4.10 12.70 -22.19
C ALA A 69 3.67 11.36 -22.78
N LEU A 70 3.50 10.33 -21.94
CA LEU A 70 3.01 9.02 -22.37
C LEU A 70 1.57 9.07 -22.87
N ALA A 71 0.69 9.80 -22.18
CA ALA A 71 -0.69 10.00 -22.58
C ALA A 71 -0.80 10.77 -23.91
N ARG A 72 -0.02 11.85 -24.09
CA ARG A 72 0.00 12.67 -25.32
C ARG A 72 0.58 11.92 -26.52
N LYS A 73 1.49 10.96 -26.32
CA LYS A 73 2.05 10.13 -27.41
C LYS A 73 0.99 9.28 -28.12
N GLY A 74 -0.19 9.11 -27.52
CA GLY A 74 -1.40 8.58 -28.17
C GLY A 74 -1.40 7.07 -28.44
N SER A 75 -0.34 6.34 -28.07
CA SER A 75 -0.31 4.89 -28.24
C SER A 75 -1.03 4.19 -27.09
N ILE A 76 -2.28 3.80 -27.35
CA ILE A 76 -3.13 3.04 -26.41
C ILE A 76 -2.39 1.79 -25.90
N PHE A 77 -1.69 1.08 -26.78
CA PHE A 77 -0.94 -0.12 -26.41
C PHE A 77 0.11 0.15 -25.30
N TRP A 78 0.92 1.19 -25.46
CA TRP A 78 1.92 1.57 -24.47
C TRP A 78 1.30 2.07 -23.16
N LEU A 79 0.19 2.78 -23.25
CA LEU A 79 -0.55 3.27 -22.09
C LEU A 79 -1.11 2.09 -21.28
N LEU A 80 -1.69 1.08 -21.94
CA LEU A 80 -2.20 -0.12 -21.29
C LEU A 80 -1.08 -0.92 -20.61
N ILE A 81 0.05 -1.15 -21.29
CA ILE A 81 1.21 -1.84 -20.67
C ILE A 81 1.74 -1.07 -19.46
N PHE A 82 1.85 0.25 -19.56
CA PHE A 82 2.31 1.08 -18.45
C PHE A 82 1.34 0.99 -17.26
N SER A 83 0.03 1.07 -17.52
CA SER A 83 -1.00 0.95 -16.49
C SER A 83 -0.99 -0.43 -15.80
N PHE A 84 -0.78 -1.51 -16.58
CA PHE A 84 -0.58 -2.84 -16.05
C PHE A 84 0.65 -2.89 -15.12
N GLY A 85 1.77 -2.35 -15.60
CA GLY A 85 3.03 -2.32 -14.85
C GLY A 85 2.90 -1.56 -13.53
N LEU A 86 2.22 -0.41 -13.53
CA LEU A 86 1.95 0.33 -12.30
C LEU A 86 1.07 -0.45 -11.33
N GLY A 87 -0.05 -1.03 -11.80
CA GLY A 87 -0.93 -1.84 -10.95
C GLY A 87 -0.23 -3.07 -10.38
N PHE A 88 0.53 -3.79 -11.20
CA PHE A 88 1.30 -4.96 -10.78
C PHE A 88 2.39 -4.60 -9.77
N THR A 89 3.20 -3.57 -10.06
CA THR A 89 4.36 -3.20 -9.23
C THR A 89 3.95 -2.63 -7.88
N THR A 90 2.90 -1.81 -7.84
CA THR A 90 2.37 -1.28 -6.57
C THR A 90 1.81 -2.38 -5.69
N THR A 91 1.06 -3.32 -6.28
CA THR A 91 0.47 -4.46 -5.54
C THR A 91 1.53 -5.42 -5.01
N ILE A 92 2.54 -5.78 -5.82
CA ILE A 92 3.57 -6.74 -5.37
C ILE A 92 4.47 -6.18 -4.27
N ALA A 93 4.66 -4.86 -4.26
CA ALA A 93 5.43 -4.11 -3.26
C ALA A 93 4.61 -3.75 -2.01
N GLU A 94 3.30 -3.93 -2.04
CA GLU A 94 2.40 -3.53 -0.95
C GLU A 94 2.66 -4.36 0.32
N PRO A 95 3.12 -3.75 1.44
CA PRO A 95 3.50 -4.49 2.65
C PRO A 95 2.32 -5.25 3.29
N SER A 96 1.11 -4.72 3.20
CA SER A 96 -0.12 -5.38 3.68
C SER A 96 -0.37 -6.70 2.95
N LEU A 97 -0.21 -6.72 1.63
CA LEU A 97 -0.38 -7.95 0.85
C LEU A 97 0.68 -8.99 1.20
N ILE A 98 1.93 -8.56 1.43
CA ILE A 98 3.02 -9.45 1.89
C ILE A 98 2.64 -10.11 3.21
N ALA A 99 2.24 -9.32 4.21
CA ALA A 99 1.88 -9.82 5.53
C ALA A 99 0.67 -10.78 5.49
N VAL A 100 -0.36 -10.45 4.70
CA VAL A 100 -1.54 -11.32 4.54
C VAL A 100 -1.16 -12.62 3.82
N ALA A 101 -0.29 -12.58 2.81
CA ALA A 101 0.13 -13.76 2.08
C ALA A 101 0.96 -14.70 2.96
N ASP A 102 1.89 -14.17 3.73
CA ASP A 102 2.69 -14.93 4.69
C ASP A 102 1.81 -15.55 5.77
N LYS A 103 0.82 -14.78 6.27
CA LYS A 103 -0.13 -15.31 7.26
C LYS A 103 -1.03 -16.40 6.69
N SER A 104 -1.47 -16.25 5.44
CA SER A 104 -2.27 -17.24 4.72
C SER A 104 -1.49 -18.54 4.52
N ALA A 105 -0.21 -18.45 4.15
CA ALA A 105 0.69 -19.61 4.05
C ALA A 105 0.80 -20.34 5.40
N ALA A 106 1.02 -19.60 6.49
CA ALA A 106 1.12 -20.19 7.82
C ALA A 106 -0.17 -20.92 8.25
N ILE A 107 -1.35 -20.36 7.95
CA ILE A 107 -2.64 -20.99 8.25
C ILE A 107 -2.88 -22.24 7.39
N ALA A 108 -2.48 -22.20 6.11
CA ALA A 108 -2.61 -23.34 5.20
C ALA A 108 -1.74 -24.53 5.63
N ALA A 109 -0.50 -24.27 6.08
CA ALA A 109 0.37 -25.31 6.65
C ALA A 109 -0.19 -25.88 7.95
N ALA A 110 -0.70 -25.03 8.84
CA ALA A 110 -1.36 -25.48 10.09
C ALA A 110 -2.60 -26.34 9.82
N SER A 111 -3.26 -26.16 8.67
CA SER A 111 -4.44 -26.91 8.25
C SER A 111 -4.10 -28.18 7.44
N ASN A 112 -2.83 -28.59 7.36
CA ASN A 112 -2.34 -29.72 6.54
C ASN A 112 -2.70 -29.61 5.04
N LEU A 113 -2.90 -28.39 4.50
CA LEU A 113 -3.16 -28.19 3.08
C LEU A 113 -1.88 -28.11 2.24
N ILE A 114 -0.76 -27.78 2.89
CA ILE A 114 0.58 -27.67 2.31
C ILE A 114 1.61 -28.21 3.31
N ASP A 115 2.76 -28.64 2.81
CA ASP A 115 3.89 -29.07 3.64
C ASP A 115 4.36 -27.89 4.52
N PRO A 116 4.61 -28.11 5.83
CA PRO A 116 5.16 -27.08 6.72
C PRO A 116 6.62 -26.69 6.42
N ALA A 117 7.26 -27.29 5.41
CA ALA A 117 8.58 -26.88 4.94
C ALA A 117 8.63 -25.38 4.58
N GLN A 118 9.74 -24.73 4.97
CA GLN A 118 10.00 -23.31 4.70
C GLN A 118 9.85 -22.95 3.21
N GLU A 119 10.32 -23.83 2.32
CA GLU A 119 10.23 -23.65 0.87
C GLU A 119 8.77 -23.61 0.37
N SER A 120 7.89 -24.46 0.94
CA SER A 120 6.49 -24.53 0.58
C SER A 120 5.72 -23.28 1.03
N LEU A 121 6.05 -22.74 2.21
CA LEU A 121 5.48 -21.49 2.72
C LEU A 121 5.83 -20.30 1.83
N GLU A 122 7.12 -20.14 1.49
CA GLU A 122 7.58 -19.06 0.63
C GLU A 122 7.04 -19.17 -0.80
N SER A 123 6.90 -20.39 -1.32
CA SER A 123 6.30 -20.64 -2.63
C SER A 123 4.83 -20.26 -2.65
N TYR A 124 4.07 -20.67 -1.63
CA TYR A 124 2.65 -20.32 -1.50
C TYR A 124 2.44 -18.81 -1.37
N SER A 125 3.17 -18.14 -0.47
CA SER A 125 3.10 -16.69 -0.28
C SER A 125 3.44 -15.94 -1.58
N ARG A 126 4.53 -16.31 -2.27
CA ARG A 126 4.89 -15.71 -3.57
C ARG A 126 3.83 -15.96 -4.64
N GLY A 127 3.30 -17.19 -4.72
CA GLY A 127 2.25 -17.54 -5.68
C GLY A 127 1.00 -16.69 -5.49
N LEU A 128 0.57 -16.53 -4.23
CA LEU A 128 -0.57 -15.70 -3.87
C LEU A 128 -0.32 -14.22 -4.22
N ARG A 129 0.85 -13.68 -3.87
CA ARG A 129 1.23 -12.30 -4.19
C ARG A 129 1.23 -12.03 -5.70
N ILE A 130 1.82 -12.93 -6.49
CA ILE A 130 1.86 -12.80 -7.95
C ILE A 130 0.45 -12.90 -8.54
N SER A 131 -0.37 -13.84 -8.08
CA SER A 131 -1.75 -14.00 -8.55
C SER A 131 -2.59 -12.73 -8.32
N VAL A 132 -2.50 -12.15 -7.12
CA VAL A 132 -3.19 -10.90 -6.77
C VAL A 132 -2.62 -9.73 -7.58
N ALA A 133 -1.30 -9.60 -7.69
CA ALA A 133 -0.66 -8.52 -8.44
C ALA A 133 -1.02 -8.55 -9.94
N VAL A 134 -1.08 -9.73 -10.56
CA VAL A 134 -1.54 -9.88 -11.96
C VAL A 134 -3.01 -9.49 -12.09
N SER A 135 -3.85 -9.94 -11.16
CA SER A 135 -5.28 -9.63 -11.17
C SER A 135 -5.55 -8.12 -11.03
N VAL A 136 -4.86 -7.45 -10.11
CA VAL A 136 -4.96 -6.00 -9.92
C VAL A 136 -4.39 -5.26 -11.14
N GLY A 137 -3.25 -5.70 -11.68
CA GLY A 137 -2.68 -5.14 -12.91
C GLY A 137 -3.68 -5.19 -14.07
N LEU A 138 -4.35 -6.33 -14.29
CA LEU A 138 -5.40 -6.46 -15.31
C LEU A 138 -6.62 -5.58 -15.00
N SER A 139 -7.03 -5.48 -13.74
CA SER A 139 -8.13 -4.60 -13.32
C SER A 139 -7.84 -3.13 -13.65
N VAL A 140 -6.60 -2.67 -13.42
CA VAL A 140 -6.18 -1.31 -13.77
C VAL A 140 -6.20 -1.10 -15.29
N VAL A 141 -5.73 -2.07 -16.09
CA VAL A 141 -5.81 -2.02 -17.56
C VAL A 141 -7.25 -1.85 -18.02
N VAL A 142 -8.18 -2.62 -17.47
CA VAL A 142 -9.62 -2.50 -17.80
C VAL A 142 -10.16 -1.14 -17.39
N GLY A 143 -9.81 -0.65 -16.20
CA GLY A 143 -10.20 0.69 -15.73
C GLY A 143 -9.72 1.81 -16.64
N VAL A 144 -8.44 1.78 -17.02
CA VAL A 144 -7.85 2.75 -17.94
C VAL A 144 -8.48 2.66 -19.32
N PHE A 145 -8.71 1.45 -19.83
CA PHE A 145 -9.39 1.27 -21.12
C PHE A 145 -10.82 1.83 -21.12
N ARG A 146 -11.57 1.67 -20.01
CA ARG A 146 -12.90 2.26 -19.83
C ARG A 146 -12.85 3.78 -19.86
N ILE A 147 -11.92 4.38 -19.13
CA ILE A 147 -11.70 5.85 -19.09
C ILE A 147 -11.42 6.37 -20.50
N LEU A 148 -10.52 5.71 -21.25
CA LEU A 148 -10.16 6.12 -22.60
C LEU A 148 -11.32 6.04 -23.60
N LYS A 149 -12.24 5.08 -23.43
CA LYS A 149 -13.42 4.93 -24.28
C LYS A 149 -14.63 5.73 -23.82
N GLY A 150 -14.56 6.40 -22.67
CA GLY A 150 -15.70 7.12 -22.09
C GLY A 150 -16.87 6.21 -21.69
N ILE A 151 -16.60 4.93 -21.44
CA ILE A 151 -17.61 3.96 -21.01
C ILE A 151 -17.68 4.04 -19.48
N PRO A 152 -18.84 4.36 -18.88
CA PRO A 152 -19.00 4.44 -17.43
C PRO A 152 -18.65 3.12 -16.75
#